data_AF-A0A800KNL0-F1
#
_entry.id   AF-A0A800KNL0-F1
#
_cell.length_a   1.000
_cell.length_b   1.000
_cell.length_c   1.000
_cell.angle_alpha   90.00
_cell.angle_beta   90.00
_cell.angle_gamma   90.00
#
_symmetry.space_group_name_H-M   'P 1'
#
loop_
_entity.id
_entity.type
_entity.pdbx_description
1 polymer ?
#
loop_
_entity_poly.entity_id
_entity_poly.type
_entity_poly.pdbx_seq_one_letter_code
_entity_poly.pdbx_strand_id
1 'polypeptide(L)'
;MHEPVEVGAVTPGVAWEDAATAIEALDLGVWAYGIIESQIYDAMRIVYSARQSDEAVEAVWQDRMAYRRVNARRLIERLEEEGSLVEGWTVDEATDFAWGVLSVHTYENLVVQRGWTIDQFVSRIGAMLRSVLVAEKDEPKE
;
A
#
# COMPACT_ATOMS: atom_id res chain seq x y z
N MET A 1 -17.41 0.38 -25.17
CA MET A 1 -17.56 0.59 -23.72
C MET A 1 -17.30 -0.74 -23.07
N HIS A 2 -16.10 -0.95 -22.55
CA HIS A 2 -15.75 -2.16 -21.82
C HIS A 2 -16.08 -1.86 -20.36
N GLU A 3 -17.03 -2.59 -19.78
CA GLU A 3 -17.31 -2.50 -18.35
C GLU A 3 -16.06 -2.96 -17.58
N PRO A 4 -15.70 -2.28 -16.48
CA PRO A 4 -14.55 -2.68 -15.69
C PRO A 4 -14.79 -4.08 -15.12
N VAL A 5 -13.82 -4.98 -15.32
CA VAL A 5 -13.83 -6.30 -14.70
C VAL A 5 -13.58 -6.07 -13.21
N GLU A 6 -14.63 -6.16 -12.39
CA GLU A 6 -14.50 -6.16 -10.93
C GLU A 6 -13.74 -7.41 -10.49
N VAL A 7 -12.41 -7.30 -10.41
CA VAL A 7 -11.61 -8.20 -9.60
C VAL A 7 -12.02 -7.91 -8.16
N GLY A 8 -12.91 -8.77 -7.64
CA GLY A 8 -13.64 -8.60 -6.39
C GLY A 8 -12.87 -7.78 -5.37
N ALA A 9 -13.39 -6.58 -5.08
CA ALA A 9 -12.86 -5.71 -4.07
C ALA A 9 -12.93 -6.44 -2.72
N VAL A 10 -11.84 -7.11 -2.34
CA VAL A 10 -11.59 -7.43 -0.96
C VAL A 10 -11.27 -6.10 -0.31
N THR A 11 -12.30 -5.36 0.08
CA THR A 11 -12.16 -4.28 1.04
C THR A 11 -12.03 -4.97 2.40
N PRO A 12 -10.85 -5.06 3.02
CA PRO A 12 -10.82 -5.43 4.42
C PRO A 12 -11.64 -4.38 5.17
N GLY A 13 -12.53 -4.83 6.05
CA GLY A 13 -13.40 -3.97 6.87
C GLY A 13 -12.64 -3.13 7.91
N VAL A 14 -11.38 -2.78 7.65
CA VAL A 14 -10.58 -1.88 8.46
C VAL A 14 -10.63 -0.51 7.80
N ALA A 15 -11.56 0.30 8.30
CA ALA A 15 -11.69 1.70 7.93
C ALA A 15 -10.52 2.48 8.52
N TRP A 16 -9.36 2.46 7.86
CA TRP A 16 -8.27 3.40 8.15
C TRP A 16 -8.73 4.86 8.01
N GLU A 17 -9.83 5.10 7.31
CA GLU A 17 -10.56 6.38 7.25
C GLU A 17 -11.02 6.83 8.65
N ASP A 18 -11.42 5.91 9.53
CA ASP A 18 -11.89 6.19 10.89
C ASP A 18 -10.76 6.27 11.92
N ALA A 19 -9.50 6.11 11.51
CA ALA A 19 -8.35 6.20 12.42
C ALA A 19 -8.31 7.58 13.10
N ALA A 20 -7.81 7.66 14.33
CA ALA A 20 -7.75 8.92 15.07
C ALA A 20 -6.65 9.85 14.57
N THR A 21 -5.61 9.31 13.92
CA THR A 21 -4.47 10.07 13.38
C THR A 21 -4.02 9.52 12.03
N ALA A 22 -3.32 10.33 11.25
CA ALA A 22 -2.73 9.94 9.96
C ALA A 22 -1.69 8.83 10.12
N ILE A 23 -0.95 8.84 11.23
CA ILE A 23 0.04 7.81 11.57
C ILE A 23 -0.65 6.46 11.86
N GLU A 24 -1.78 6.48 12.58
CA GLU A 24 -2.60 5.29 12.80
C GLU A 24 -3.25 4.82 11.48
N ALA A 25 -3.72 5.75 10.65
CA ALA A 25 -4.26 5.42 9.32
C ALA A 25 -3.21 4.71 8.45
N LEU A 26 -1.96 5.19 8.45
CA LEU A 26 -0.85 4.57 7.74
C LEU A 26 -0.63 3.12 8.20
N ASP A 27 -0.58 2.89 9.52
CA ASP A 27 -0.40 1.54 10.07
C ASP A 27 -1.53 0.59 9.71
N LEU A 28 -2.77 1.05 9.85
CA LEU A 28 -3.95 0.28 9.47
C LEU A 28 -3.97 0.01 7.96
N GLY A 29 -3.52 0.96 7.15
CA GLY A 29 -3.31 0.80 5.72
C GLY A 29 -2.28 -0.29 5.40
N VAL A 30 -1.11 -0.26 6.02
CA VAL A 30 -0.06 -1.28 5.83
C VAL A 30 -0.54 -2.67 6.27
N TRP A 31 -1.26 -2.74 7.39
CA TRP A 31 -1.89 -3.97 7.85
C TRP A 31 -2.90 -4.51 6.84
N ALA A 32 -3.79 -3.63 6.35
CA ALA A 32 -4.78 -3.98 5.34
C ALA A 32 -4.12 -4.50 4.06
N TYR A 33 -3.01 -3.89 3.63
CA TYR A 33 -2.22 -4.38 2.50
C TYR A 33 -1.69 -5.79 2.72
N GLY A 34 -1.08 -6.07 3.87
CA GLY A 34 -0.56 -7.41 4.18
C GLY A 34 -1.64 -8.48 4.10
N ILE A 35 -2.84 -8.18 4.61
CA ILE A 35 -4.00 -9.08 4.55
C ILE A 35 -4.53 -9.22 3.12
N ILE A 36 -4.75 -8.12 2.40
CA ILE A 36 -5.26 -8.15 1.01
C ILE A 36 -4.32 -8.96 0.12
N GLU A 37 -3.02 -8.66 0.13
CA GLU A 37 -2.06 -9.36 -0.74
C GLU A 37 -2.03 -10.87 -0.45
N SER A 38 -2.20 -11.28 0.81
CA SER A 38 -2.31 -12.71 1.14
C SER A 38 -3.50 -13.43 0.52
N GLN A 39 -4.58 -12.70 0.25
CA GLN A 39 -5.80 -13.25 -0.33
C GLN A 39 -5.77 -13.26 -1.86
N ILE A 40 -5.09 -12.27 -2.46
CA ILE A 40 -5.13 -12.06 -3.92
C ILE A 40 -3.83 -12.43 -4.65
N TYR A 41 -2.74 -12.72 -3.93
CA TYR A 41 -1.43 -12.98 -4.54
C TYR A 41 -1.47 -14.03 -5.66
N ASP A 42 -2.14 -15.17 -5.45
CA ASP A 42 -2.18 -16.23 -6.47
C ASP A 42 -2.85 -15.78 -7.77
N ALA A 43 -3.97 -15.07 -7.66
CA ALA A 43 -4.64 -14.47 -8.81
C ALA A 43 -3.76 -13.41 -9.47
N MET A 44 -3.11 -12.56 -8.67
CA MET A 44 -2.25 -11.50 -9.18
C MET A 44 -1.00 -12.01 -9.88
N ARG A 45 -0.43 -13.12 -9.42
CA ARG A 45 0.70 -13.79 -10.09
C ARG A 45 0.30 -14.30 -11.46
N ILE A 46 -0.90 -14.86 -11.60
CA ILE A 46 -1.43 -15.32 -12.89
C ILE A 46 -1.64 -14.13 -13.83
N VAL A 47 -2.35 -13.08 -13.36
CA VAL A 47 -2.56 -11.83 -14.11
C VAL A 47 -1.22 -11.26 -14.58
N TYR A 48 -0.25 -11.15 -13.67
CA TYR A 48 1.07 -10.61 -14.01
C TYR A 48 1.78 -11.42 -15.09
N SER A 49 1.69 -12.76 -15.05
CA SER A 49 2.33 -13.63 -16.04
C SER A 49 1.73 -13.53 -17.44
N ALA A 50 0.42 -13.27 -17.54
CA ALA A 50 -0.30 -13.25 -18.81
C ALA A 50 -0.39 -11.85 -19.45
N ARG A 51 -0.16 -10.78 -18.67
CA ARG A 51 -0.37 -9.39 -19.09
C ARG A 51 0.43 -8.95 -20.31
N GLN A 52 1.61 -9.54 -20.54
CA GLN A 52 2.45 -9.17 -21.70
C GLN A 52 1.90 -9.70 -23.03
N SER A 53 1.04 -10.72 -23.00
CA SER A 53 0.49 -11.40 -24.18
C SER A 53 -1.00 -11.16 -24.40
N ASP A 54 -1.69 -10.53 -23.44
CA ASP A 54 -3.13 -10.31 -23.47
C ASP A 54 -3.46 -8.89 -22.99
N GLU A 55 -3.94 -8.05 -23.91
CA GLU A 55 -4.27 -6.65 -23.64
C GLU A 55 -5.39 -6.48 -22.62
N ALA A 56 -6.35 -7.41 -22.56
CA ALA A 56 -7.43 -7.36 -21.57
C ALA A 56 -6.89 -7.65 -20.17
N VAL A 57 -5.94 -8.58 -20.05
CA VAL A 57 -5.25 -8.87 -18.78
C VAL A 57 -4.35 -7.70 -18.36
N GLU A 58 -3.68 -7.04 -19.31
CA GLU A 58 -2.92 -5.82 -19.01
C GLU A 58 -3.83 -4.70 -18.47
N ALA A 59 -5.01 -4.51 -19.05
CA ALA A 59 -5.98 -3.54 -18.54
C ALA A 59 -6.37 -3.83 -17.08
N VAL A 60 -6.66 -5.10 -16.75
CA VAL A 60 -6.95 -5.53 -15.38
C VAL A 60 -5.78 -5.25 -14.43
N TRP A 61 -4.54 -5.50 -14.86
CA TRP A 61 -3.36 -5.16 -14.07
C TRP A 61 -3.25 -3.66 -13.81
N GLN A 62 -3.42 -2.83 -14.84
CA GLN A 62 -3.34 -1.38 -14.74
C GLN A 62 -4.43 -0.78 -13.85
N ASP A 63 -5.67 -1.25 -13.98
CA ASP A 63 -6.80 -0.81 -13.13
C ASP A 63 -6.51 -1.04 -11.65
N ARG A 64 -5.97 -2.23 -11.31
CA ARG A 64 -5.52 -2.51 -9.94
C ARG A 64 -4.38 -1.61 -9.51
N MET A 65 -3.36 -1.40 -10.35
CA MET A 65 -2.22 -0.53 -10.02
C MET A 65 -2.67 0.90 -9.73
N ALA A 66 -3.60 1.42 -10.53
CA ALA A 66 -4.19 2.74 -10.36
C ALA A 66 -5.02 2.82 -9.07
N TYR A 67 -5.93 1.87 -8.84
CA TYR A 67 -6.73 1.81 -7.60
C TYR A 67 -5.85 1.77 -6.35
N ARG A 68 -4.81 0.93 -6.36
CA ARG A 68 -3.83 0.82 -5.28
C ARG A 68 -3.10 2.14 -5.03
N ARG A 69 -2.68 2.81 -6.12
CA ARG A 69 -1.99 4.11 -6.02
C ARG A 69 -2.90 5.19 -5.45
N VAL A 70 -4.18 5.21 -5.83
CA VAL A 70 -5.17 6.13 -5.26
C VAL A 70 -5.29 5.92 -3.74
N ASN A 71 -5.37 4.68 -3.27
CA ASN A 71 -5.44 4.41 -1.83
C ASN A 71 -4.15 4.79 -1.09
N ALA A 72 -2.98 4.52 -1.68
CA ALA A 72 -1.70 4.98 -1.12
C ALA A 72 -1.68 6.52 -1.02
N ARG A 73 -2.14 7.21 -2.07
CA ARG A 73 -2.21 8.68 -2.09
C ARG A 73 -3.04 9.23 -0.94
N ARG A 74 -4.23 8.68 -0.70
CA ARG A 74 -5.11 9.13 0.40
C ARG A 74 -4.45 9.04 1.77
N LEU A 75 -3.66 8.00 2.02
CA LEU A 75 -2.90 7.88 3.27
C LEU A 75 -1.83 8.97 3.40
N ILE A 76 -1.14 9.29 2.29
CA ILE A 76 -0.10 10.32 2.26
C ILE A 76 -0.69 11.73 2.34
N GLU A 77 -1.79 12.01 1.65
CA GLU A 77 -2.52 13.28 1.74
C GLU A 77 -2.94 13.54 3.19
N ARG A 78 -3.45 12.51 3.89
CA ARG A 78 -3.79 12.63 5.31
C ARG A 78 -2.57 12.95 6.19
N LEU A 79 -1.40 12.38 5.90
CA LEU A 79 -0.15 12.73 6.61
C LEU A 79 0.21 14.19 6.38
N GLU A 80 0.08 14.71 5.16
CA GLU A 80 0.33 16.12 4.84
C GLU A 80 -0.67 17.04 5.57
N GLU A 81 -1.96 16.71 5.49
CA GLU A 81 -3.05 17.48 6.12
C GLU A 81 -2.90 17.59 7.64
N GLU A 82 -2.47 16.51 8.31
CA GLU A 82 -2.19 16.49 9.74
C GLU A 82 -0.78 17.00 10.10
N GLY A 83 -0.03 17.54 9.14
CA GLY A 83 1.33 18.07 9.34
C GLY A 83 2.34 17.01 9.81
N SER A 84 2.08 15.75 9.50
CA SER A 84 2.86 14.58 9.91
C SER A 84 3.73 14.02 8.79
N LEU A 85 3.59 14.48 7.55
CA LEU A 85 4.48 14.14 6.44
C LEU A 85 5.86 14.79 6.68
N VAL A 86 6.93 14.01 6.58
CA VAL A 86 8.30 14.51 6.78
C VAL A 86 8.71 15.53 5.71
N GLU A 87 9.55 16.50 6.08
CA GLU A 87 10.11 17.46 5.14
C GLU A 87 10.94 16.78 4.05
N GLY A 88 10.96 17.39 2.86
CA GLY A 88 11.75 16.92 1.71
C GLY A 88 11.03 15.90 0.82
N TRP A 89 9.81 15.48 1.18
CA TRP A 89 8.93 14.70 0.33
C TRP A 89 7.73 15.53 -0.12
N THR A 90 7.40 15.44 -1.41
CA THR A 90 6.07 15.80 -1.88
C THR A 90 5.08 14.66 -1.67
N VAL A 91 3.78 14.95 -1.62
CA VAL A 91 2.73 13.92 -1.58
C VAL A 91 2.87 12.91 -2.73
N ASP A 92 3.19 13.39 -3.94
CA ASP A 92 3.33 12.52 -5.10
C ASP A 92 4.51 11.54 -4.97
N GLU A 93 5.67 12.03 -4.54
CA GLU A 93 6.86 11.20 -4.33
C GLU A 93 6.64 10.18 -3.21
N ALA A 94 6.06 10.63 -2.08
CA ALA A 94 5.76 9.75 -0.95
C ALA A 94 4.69 8.69 -1.32
N THR A 95 3.72 9.07 -2.16
CA THR A 95 2.72 8.14 -2.71
C THR A 95 3.38 7.07 -3.56
N ASP A 96 4.25 7.45 -4.49
CA ASP A 96 4.93 6.52 -5.38
C ASP A 96 5.87 5.59 -4.61
N PHE A 97 6.57 6.13 -3.60
CA PHE A 97 7.42 5.35 -2.72
C PHE A 97 6.61 4.32 -1.91
N ALA A 98 5.55 4.74 -1.22
CA ALA A 98 4.69 3.83 -0.47
C ALA A 98 4.04 2.77 -1.37
N TRP A 99 3.54 3.18 -2.55
CA TRP A 99 2.98 2.27 -3.56
C TRP A 99 4.02 1.27 -4.08
N GLY A 100 5.26 1.67 -4.31
CA GLY A 100 6.33 0.77 -4.73
C GLY A 100 6.69 -0.25 -3.64
N VAL A 101 6.87 0.23 -2.40
CA VAL A 101 7.19 -0.58 -1.23
C VAL A 101 6.09 -1.59 -0.94
N LEU A 102 4.82 -1.19 -0.93
CA LEU A 102 3.68 -2.05 -0.63
C LEU A 102 3.21 -2.88 -1.83
N SER A 103 4.10 -3.16 -2.79
CA SER A 103 3.76 -3.93 -3.99
C SER A 103 3.58 -5.42 -3.73
N VAL A 104 2.79 -6.06 -4.59
CA VAL A 104 2.65 -7.52 -4.64
C VAL A 104 4.00 -8.24 -4.82
N HIS A 105 4.97 -7.59 -5.48
CA HIS A 105 6.33 -8.14 -5.62
C HIS A 105 7.12 -8.08 -4.31
N THR A 106 6.95 -7.02 -3.51
CA THR A 106 7.54 -6.96 -2.16
C THR A 106 6.94 -8.05 -1.27
N TYR A 107 5.61 -8.23 -1.34
CA TYR A 107 4.92 -9.33 -0.66
C TYR A 107 5.46 -10.70 -1.09
N GLU A 108 5.55 -10.94 -2.40
CA GLU A 108 6.10 -12.19 -2.96
C GLU A 108 7.51 -12.48 -2.44
N ASN A 109 8.40 -11.49 -2.53
CA ASN A 109 9.78 -11.67 -2.12
C ASN A 109 9.89 -11.97 -0.62
N LEU A 110 9.19 -11.23 0.24
CA LEU A 110 9.36 -11.37 1.69
C LEU A 110 8.54 -12.52 2.28
N VAL A 111 7.26 -12.60 1.93
CA VAL A 111 6.32 -13.57 2.50
C VAL A 111 6.44 -14.92 1.80
N VAL A 112 6.30 -14.94 0.47
CA VAL A 112 6.24 -16.19 -0.30
C VAL A 112 7.62 -16.84 -0.43
N GLN A 113 8.64 -16.08 -0.84
CA GLN A 113 9.97 -16.63 -1.10
C GLN A 113 10.86 -16.71 0.14
N ARG A 114 10.75 -15.76 1.07
CA ARG A 114 11.57 -15.73 2.30
C ARG A 114 10.84 -16.21 3.55
N GLY A 115 9.57 -16.56 3.44
CA GLY A 115 8.80 -17.20 4.52
C GLY A 115 8.45 -16.28 5.68
N TRP A 116 8.40 -14.96 5.45
CA TRP A 116 7.95 -14.04 6.49
C TRP A 116 6.49 -14.29 6.83
N THR A 117 6.13 -14.16 8.10
CA THR A 117 4.72 -14.07 8.49
C THR A 117 4.14 -12.73 8.04
N ILE A 118 2.81 -12.65 7.92
CA ILE A 118 2.12 -11.38 7.64
C ILE A 118 2.46 -10.33 8.71
N ASP A 119 2.52 -10.74 9.98
CA ASP A 119 2.91 -9.84 11.08
C ASP A 119 4.33 -9.28 10.92
N GLN A 120 5.28 -10.12 10.46
CA GLN A 120 6.64 -9.65 10.16
C GLN A 120 6.64 -8.65 9.00
N PHE A 121 5.88 -8.92 7.94
CA PHE A 121 5.76 -7.99 6.81
C PHE A 121 5.17 -6.65 7.26
N VAL A 122 4.01 -6.67 7.91
CA VAL A 122 3.29 -5.47 8.36
C VAL A 122 4.12 -4.65 9.34
N SER A 123 4.70 -5.29 10.36
CA SER A 123 5.49 -4.58 11.38
C SER A 123 6.76 -3.94 10.80
N ARG A 124 7.48 -4.64 9.93
CA ARG A 124 8.75 -4.15 9.37
C ARG A 124 8.54 -3.10 8.28
N ILE A 125 7.59 -3.32 7.39
CA ILE A 125 7.27 -2.35 6.34
C ILE A 125 6.60 -1.11 6.94
N GLY A 126 5.72 -1.27 7.92
CA GLY A 126 5.12 -0.15 8.65
C GLY A 126 6.16 0.69 9.38
N ALA A 127 7.08 0.04 10.11
CA ALA A 127 8.20 0.75 10.75
C ALA A 127 9.08 1.51 9.75
N MET A 128 9.37 0.92 8.58
CA MET A 128 10.14 1.57 7.52
C MET A 128 9.40 2.79 6.97
N LEU A 129 8.12 2.65 6.60
CA LEU A 129 7.33 3.76 6.06
C LEU A 129 7.18 4.89 7.08
N ARG A 130 6.97 4.57 8.36
CA ARG A 130 7.02 5.56 9.45
C ARG A 130 8.36 6.29 9.48
N SER A 131 9.48 5.57 9.47
CA SER A 131 10.81 6.19 9.54
C SER A 131 11.16 7.06 8.34
N VAL A 132 10.57 6.80 7.17
CA VAL A 132 10.91 7.49 5.92
C VAL A 132 9.92 8.61 5.60
N LEU A 133 8.65 8.48 5.99
CA LEU A 133 7.57 9.38 5.56
C LEU A 133 6.95 10.18 6.70
N VAL A 134 7.17 9.82 7.97
CA VAL A 134 6.55 10.51 9.11
C VAL A 134 7.58 11.43 9.75
N ALA A 135 7.20 12.69 9.97
CA ALA A 135 8.02 13.66 10.68
C ALA A 135 8.30 13.20 12.11
N GLU A 136 9.54 13.35 12.56
CA GLU A 136 9.86 13.22 13.99
C GLU A 136 9.12 14.36 14.71
N LYS A 137 8.36 14.03 15.78
CA LYS A 137 7.87 15.07 16.67
C LYS A 137 9.09 15.66 17.34
N ASP A 138 9.33 16.96 17.16
CA ASP A 138 10.23 17.72 18.02
C ASP A 138 9.69 17.61 19.46
N GLU A 139 10.18 16.63 20.22
CA GLU A 139 10.12 16.70 21.67
C GLU A 139 11.06 17.85 22.06
N PRO A 140 10.57 18.90 22.73
CA PRO A 140 11.46 19.94 23.22
C PRO A 140 12.50 19.26 24.11
N LYS A 141 13.78 19.37 23.73
CA LYS A 141 14.89 18.99 24.60
C LYS A 141 14.78 19.85 25.86
N GLU A 142 14.44 19.22 26.98
CA GLU A 142 14.53 19.83 28.32
C GLU A 142 15.93 20.38 28.60
#